data_AF-A0A6S6PAF4-F1
#
_entry.id   AF-A0A6S6PAF4-F1
#
_cell.length_a   1.000
_cell.length_b   1.000
_cell.length_c   1.000
_cell.angle_alpha   90.00
_cell.angle_beta   90.00
_cell.angle_gamma   90.00
#
_symmetry.space_group_name_H-M   'P 1'
#
loop_
_entity.id
_entity.type
_entity.pdbx_description
1 polymer ?
#
loop_
_entity_poly.entity_id
_entity_poly.type
_entity_poly.pdbx_seq_one_letter_code
_entity_poly.pdbx_strand_id
1 'polypeptide(L)'
;MPDETTETDHADEHSVSEIRNDESVIIDDPEVATESEPEDDDADTFPRSYVERLRRESAGYRERAQRGDTYAQRLHTELVRATGRLADPTDLAFDETHLDDPDALVAAVDDLLTRKPHLATRRPSGDIGQGAMSGAAANVDLAALLRQRAG
;
A
#
# COMPACT_ATOMS: atom_id res chain seq x y z
N MET A 1 23.55 -52.88 37.17
CA MET A 1 23.32 -52.22 35.87
C MET A 1 23.08 -53.32 34.85
N PRO A 2 21.81 -53.71 34.71
CA PRO A 2 21.15 -53.62 33.41
C PRO A 2 19.83 -52.81 33.48
N ASP A 3 19.50 -52.24 32.34
CA ASP A 3 18.35 -51.40 32.00
C ASP A 3 17.43 -52.29 31.15
N GLU A 4 16.14 -52.46 31.51
CA GLU A 4 15.11 -53.00 30.61
C GLU A 4 13.68 -52.71 31.11
N THR A 5 13.14 -51.62 30.58
CA THR A 5 11.75 -51.30 30.19
C THR A 5 10.59 -52.09 30.84
N THR A 6 9.88 -51.46 31.78
CA THR A 6 8.52 -51.84 32.17
C THR A 6 7.51 -51.07 31.30
N GLU A 7 6.81 -51.81 30.46
CA GLU A 7 5.62 -51.42 29.71
C GLU A 7 4.53 -50.96 30.69
N THR A 8 4.24 -49.65 30.71
CA THR A 8 3.12 -49.07 31.46
C THR A 8 2.02 -48.71 30.48
N ASP A 9 0.97 -49.52 30.50
CA ASP A 9 -0.34 -49.23 29.93
C ASP A 9 -0.92 -48.00 30.66
N HIS A 10 -1.10 -46.90 29.94
CA HIS A 10 -1.79 -45.71 30.45
C HIS A 10 -2.92 -45.37 29.48
N ALA A 11 -4.11 -45.85 29.86
CA ALA A 11 -5.37 -45.44 29.29
C ALA A 11 -5.53 -43.92 29.50
N ASP A 12 -5.53 -43.18 28.39
CA ASP A 12 -5.78 -41.74 28.38
C ASP A 12 -7.30 -41.51 28.46
N GLU A 13 -7.81 -41.38 29.68
CA GLU A 13 -9.14 -40.84 29.95
C GLU A 13 -9.11 -39.33 29.74
N HIS A 14 -9.44 -38.86 28.54
CA HIS A 14 -9.69 -37.44 28.31
C HIS A 14 -10.99 -37.00 29.02
N SER A 15 -10.76 -36.48 30.22
CA SER A 15 -11.63 -35.64 31.04
C SER A 15 -12.42 -34.63 30.20
N VAL A 16 -13.74 -34.79 30.16
CA VAL A 16 -14.69 -33.81 29.64
C VAL A 16 -14.81 -32.70 30.68
N SER A 17 -14.10 -31.59 30.47
CA SER A 17 -14.32 -30.37 31.24
C SER A 17 -15.56 -29.66 30.71
N GLU A 18 -16.55 -29.61 31.59
CA GLU A 18 -17.86 -28.97 31.49
C GLU A 18 -17.70 -27.45 31.27
N ILE A 19 -17.91 -26.97 30.03
CA ILE A 19 -18.01 -25.54 29.75
C ILE A 19 -19.41 -25.08 30.19
N ARG A 20 -19.46 -24.45 31.36
CA ARG A 20 -20.64 -23.74 31.87
C ARG A 20 -20.94 -22.55 30.96
N ASN A 21 -22.02 -22.70 30.21
CA ASN A 21 -22.58 -21.67 29.36
C ASN A 21 -23.50 -20.78 30.22
N ASP A 22 -22.98 -19.67 30.72
CA ASP A 22 -23.79 -18.66 31.43
C ASP A 22 -23.19 -17.26 31.21
N GLU A 23 -23.50 -16.65 30.06
CA GLU A 23 -23.70 -15.20 29.94
C GLU A 23 -24.46 -14.91 28.64
N SER A 24 -25.78 -14.76 28.76
CA SER A 24 -26.62 -14.27 27.66
C SER A 24 -26.45 -12.76 27.56
N VAL A 25 -25.49 -12.33 26.73
CA VAL A 25 -25.44 -10.95 26.26
C VAL A 25 -26.63 -10.72 25.34
N ILE A 26 -27.65 -10.05 25.85
CA ILE A 26 -28.77 -9.54 25.07
C ILE A 26 -28.21 -8.47 24.11
N ILE A 27 -28.05 -8.84 22.85
CA ILE A 27 -27.84 -7.91 21.76
C ILE A 27 -29.24 -7.36 21.43
N ASP A 28 -29.49 -6.12 21.81
CA ASP A 28 -30.63 -5.32 21.37
C ASP A 28 -30.41 -5.01 19.88
N ASP A 29 -30.97 -5.85 19.02
CA ASP A 29 -30.94 -5.70 17.56
C ASP A 29 -31.93 -4.60 17.17
N PRO A 30 -31.51 -3.48 16.55
CA PRO A 30 -32.46 -2.51 16.05
C PRO A 30 -33.19 -3.13 14.86
N GLU A 31 -34.44 -3.53 15.11
CA GLU A 31 -35.46 -4.00 14.18
C GLU A 31 -35.28 -3.44 12.76
N VAL A 32 -34.45 -4.12 11.96
CA VAL A 32 -34.43 -3.93 10.51
C VAL A 32 -35.65 -4.69 10.02
N ALA A 33 -36.73 -3.96 9.79
CA ALA A 33 -37.88 -4.45 9.07
C ALA A 33 -37.42 -4.88 7.66
N THR A 34 -37.02 -6.14 7.53
CA THR A 34 -36.92 -6.82 6.25
C THR A 34 -38.34 -7.04 5.77
N GLU A 35 -38.82 -6.10 4.98
CA GLU A 35 -40.01 -6.27 4.16
C GLU A 35 -39.82 -7.57 3.37
N SER A 36 -40.51 -8.62 3.82
CA SER A 36 -40.41 -9.95 3.25
C SER A 36 -41.19 -9.93 1.94
N GLU A 37 -40.49 -9.64 0.84
CA GLU A 37 -41.03 -9.86 -0.49
C GLU A 37 -41.47 -11.33 -0.62
N PRO A 38 -42.60 -11.63 -1.29
CA PRO A 38 -43.07 -13.00 -1.44
C PRO A 38 -41.99 -13.84 -2.13
N GLU A 39 -41.62 -14.96 -1.51
CA GLU A 39 -40.77 -15.98 -2.14
C GLU A 39 -41.52 -16.55 -3.35
N ASP A 40 -41.16 -16.09 -4.55
CA ASP A 40 -41.55 -16.75 -5.79
C ASP A 40 -40.85 -18.13 -5.82
N ASP A 41 -41.60 -19.17 -5.45
CA ASP A 41 -41.17 -20.59 -5.43
C ASP A 41 -40.77 -21.15 -6.82
N ASP A 42 -40.88 -20.33 -7.89
CA ASP A 42 -40.49 -20.63 -9.28
C ASP A 42 -39.15 -19.96 -9.65
N ALA A 43 -38.15 -19.98 -8.77
CA ALA A 43 -36.82 -19.49 -9.09
C ALA A 43 -36.12 -20.40 -10.12
N ASP A 44 -36.07 -19.96 -11.38
CA ASP A 44 -35.32 -20.61 -12.45
C ASP A 44 -33.86 -20.86 -12.03
N THR A 45 -33.48 -22.13 -11.85
CA THR A 45 -32.12 -22.50 -11.45
C THR A 45 -31.16 -22.44 -12.64
N PHE A 46 -30.13 -21.60 -12.55
CA PHE A 46 -29.10 -21.49 -13.59
C PHE A 46 -28.28 -22.78 -13.74
N PRO A 47 -27.91 -23.17 -14.97
CA PRO A 47 -27.08 -24.36 -15.19
C PRO A 47 -25.69 -24.17 -14.57
N ARG A 48 -25.15 -25.24 -13.96
CA ARG A 48 -23.86 -25.22 -13.26
C ARG A 48 -22.72 -24.65 -14.10
N SER A 49 -22.65 -25.01 -15.38
CA SER A 49 -21.60 -24.55 -16.31
C SER A 49 -21.64 -23.03 -16.58
N TYR A 50 -22.81 -22.41 -16.47
CA TYR A 50 -22.97 -20.96 -16.57
C TYR A 50 -22.42 -20.27 -15.32
N VAL A 51 -22.83 -20.72 -14.12
CA VAL A 51 -22.38 -20.12 -12.86
C VAL A 51 -20.88 -20.31 -12.65
N GLU A 52 -20.32 -21.46 -13.01
CA GLU A 52 -18.86 -21.68 -12.93
C GLU A 52 -18.08 -20.73 -13.84
N ARG A 53 -18.60 -20.46 -15.04
CA ARG A 53 -18.01 -19.48 -15.97
C ARG A 53 -18.08 -18.07 -15.37
N LEU A 54 -19.24 -17.68 -14.87
CA LEU A 54 -19.44 -16.38 -14.21
C LEU A 54 -18.50 -16.21 -13.01
N ARG A 55 -18.32 -17.24 -12.18
CA ARG A 55 -17.37 -17.19 -11.05
C ARG A 55 -15.93 -16.96 -11.52
N ARG A 56 -15.52 -17.62 -12.60
CA ARG A 56 -14.18 -17.45 -13.18
C ARG A 56 -13.98 -16.04 -13.73
N GLU A 57 -14.98 -15.52 -14.44
CA GLU A 57 -14.97 -14.14 -14.96
C GLU A 57 -14.92 -13.12 -13.84
N SER A 58 -15.82 -13.23 -12.85
CA SER A 58 -15.85 -12.38 -11.66
C SER A 58 -14.55 -12.44 -10.84
N ALA A 59 -13.94 -13.62 -10.72
CA ALA A 59 -12.62 -13.75 -10.10
C ALA A 59 -11.55 -12.96 -10.86
N GLY A 60 -11.55 -13.04 -12.20
CA GLY A 60 -10.63 -12.26 -13.03
C GLY A 60 -10.84 -10.76 -12.90
N TYR A 61 -12.08 -10.28 -12.78
CA TYR A 61 -12.35 -8.86 -12.54
C TYR A 61 -11.82 -8.39 -11.19
N ARG A 62 -12.01 -9.18 -10.12
CA ARG A 62 -11.46 -8.84 -8.80
C ARG A 62 -9.93 -8.78 -8.81
N GLU A 63 -9.28 -9.75 -9.45
CA GLU A 63 -7.81 -9.76 -9.55
C GLU A 63 -7.31 -8.52 -10.33
N ARG A 64 -7.98 -8.17 -11.43
CA ARG A 64 -7.62 -6.99 -12.22
C ARG A 64 -7.82 -5.69 -11.45
N ALA A 65 -8.91 -5.57 -10.68
CA ALA A 65 -9.17 -4.43 -9.82
C ALA A 65 -8.08 -4.28 -8.75
N GLN A 66 -7.75 -5.35 -8.02
CA GLN A 66 -6.67 -5.35 -7.02
C GLN A 66 -5.31 -4.96 -7.61
N ARG A 67 -5.00 -5.43 -8.83
CA ARG A 67 -3.80 -5.01 -9.55
C ARG A 67 -3.85 -3.53 -9.92
N GLY A 68 -5.00 -3.02 -10.34
CA GLY A 68 -5.25 -1.59 -10.59
C GLY A 68 -4.94 -0.75 -9.36
N ASP A 69 -5.49 -1.10 -8.21
CA ASP A 69 -5.28 -0.40 -6.93
C ASP A 69 -3.80 -0.39 -6.54
N THR A 70 -3.12 -1.53 -6.73
CA THR A 70 -1.67 -1.64 -6.47
C THR A 70 -0.86 -0.71 -7.36
N TYR A 71 -1.21 -0.60 -8.65
CA TYR A 71 -0.52 0.31 -9.57
C TYR A 71 -0.82 1.78 -9.27
N ALA A 72 -2.07 2.11 -8.89
CA ALA A 72 -2.48 3.44 -8.51
C ALA A 72 -1.67 3.94 -7.29
N GLN A 73 -1.53 3.12 -6.25
CA GLN A 73 -0.71 3.44 -5.07
C GLN A 73 0.76 3.65 -5.41
N ARG A 74 1.32 2.79 -6.28
CA ARG A 74 2.71 2.94 -6.74
C ARG A 74 2.90 4.23 -7.53
N LEU A 75 1.98 4.54 -8.45
CA LEU A 75 2.02 5.75 -9.24
C LEU A 75 1.96 6.99 -8.35
N HIS A 76 1.03 7.03 -7.38
CA HIS A 76 0.92 8.11 -6.41
C HIS A 76 2.23 8.31 -5.65
N THR A 77 2.84 7.24 -5.14
CA THR A 77 4.13 7.30 -4.45
C THR A 77 5.23 7.89 -5.35
N GLU A 78 5.26 7.53 -6.64
CA GLU A 78 6.24 8.09 -7.58
C GLU A 78 5.97 9.55 -7.92
N LEU A 79 4.70 9.96 -8.05
CA LEU A 79 4.33 11.37 -8.26
C LEU A 79 4.77 12.22 -7.05
N VAL A 80 4.50 11.73 -5.84
CA VAL A 80 4.96 12.37 -4.59
C VAL A 80 6.49 12.45 -4.57
N ARG A 81 7.19 11.37 -4.91
CA ARG A 81 8.66 11.35 -5.00
C ARG A 81 9.18 12.36 -6.01
N ALA A 82 8.53 12.48 -7.18
CA ALA A 82 8.91 13.40 -8.24
C ALA A 82 8.81 14.87 -7.80
N THR A 83 7.93 15.21 -6.86
CA THR A 83 7.90 16.56 -6.27
C THR A 83 9.19 16.90 -5.52
N GLY A 84 9.88 15.89 -4.98
CA GLY A 84 11.11 16.05 -4.21
C GLY A 84 10.94 16.75 -2.85
N ARG A 85 9.71 17.04 -2.43
CA ARG A 85 9.42 17.88 -1.26
C ARG A 85 9.39 17.11 0.06
N LEU A 86 8.93 15.87 0.03
CA LEU A 86 8.87 14.98 1.19
C LEU A 86 10.16 14.16 1.32
N ALA A 87 10.57 13.89 2.56
CA ALA A 87 11.68 13.00 2.86
C ALA A 87 11.34 11.54 2.52
N ASP A 88 10.14 11.08 2.89
CA ASP A 88 9.57 9.79 2.52
C ASP A 88 8.27 10.01 1.72
N PRO A 89 8.18 9.53 0.46
CA PRO A 89 6.97 9.69 -0.33
C PRO A 89 5.77 8.89 0.20
N THR A 90 5.99 7.92 1.10
CA THR A 90 4.91 7.13 1.71
C THR A 90 4.22 7.85 2.88
N ASP A 91 4.74 9.01 3.32
CA ASP A 91 4.13 9.81 4.39
C ASP A 91 2.81 10.48 3.98
N LEU A 92 2.59 10.68 2.67
CA LEU A 92 1.33 11.16 2.14
C LEU A 92 0.42 9.97 1.84
N ALA A 93 -0.75 9.92 2.48
CA ALA A 93 -1.74 8.90 2.22
C ALA A 93 -2.22 8.94 0.76
N PHE A 94 -2.53 7.78 0.20
CA PHE A 94 -3.11 7.68 -1.13
C PHE A 94 -4.48 8.36 -1.17
N ASP A 95 -4.68 9.19 -2.19
CA ASP A 95 -5.96 9.78 -2.55
C ASP A 95 -6.05 9.73 -4.09
N GLU A 96 -7.17 9.26 -4.61
CA GLU A 96 -7.38 9.10 -6.06
C GLU A 96 -7.32 10.45 -6.79
N THR A 97 -7.77 11.52 -6.13
CA THR A 97 -7.80 12.88 -6.72
C THR A 97 -6.40 13.38 -7.09
N HIS A 98 -5.36 12.93 -6.39
CA HIS A 98 -3.97 13.28 -6.68
C HIS A 98 -3.45 12.71 -8.01
N LEU A 99 -4.10 11.68 -8.55
CA LEU A 99 -3.70 11.08 -9.83
C LEU A 99 -4.22 11.88 -11.03
N ASP A 100 -5.40 12.48 -10.89
CA ASP A 100 -6.08 13.22 -11.95
C ASP A 100 -5.81 14.73 -11.86
N ASP A 101 -5.59 15.26 -10.66
CA ASP A 101 -5.33 16.68 -10.40
C ASP A 101 -3.95 16.89 -9.73
N PRO A 102 -2.94 17.36 -10.49
CA PRO A 102 -1.63 17.63 -9.93
C PRO A 102 -1.63 18.81 -8.95
N ASP A 103 -2.54 19.77 -9.08
CA ASP A 103 -2.60 20.92 -8.18
C ASP A 103 -3.14 20.49 -6.81
N ALA A 104 -4.12 19.57 -6.78
CA ALA A 104 -4.60 18.94 -5.55
C ALA A 104 -3.47 18.20 -4.81
N LEU A 105 -2.63 17.46 -5.54
CA LEU A 105 -1.46 16.78 -4.97
C LEU A 105 -0.49 17.78 -4.32
N VAL A 106 -0.16 18.87 -5.02
CA VAL A 106 0.75 19.89 -4.50
C VAL A 106 0.17 20.54 -3.24
N ALA A 107 -1.12 20.89 -3.26
CA ALA A 107 -1.81 21.48 -2.12
C ALA A 107 -1.82 20.53 -0.90
N ALA A 108 -2.05 19.23 -1.11
CA ALA A 108 -2.01 18.23 -0.03
C ALA A 108 -0.60 18.10 0.58
N VAL A 109 0.45 18.14 -0.24
CA VAL A 109 1.84 18.16 0.23
C VAL A 109 2.13 19.44 1.01
N ASP A 110 1.67 20.60 0.53
CA ASP A 110 1.81 21.89 1.21
C ASP A 110 1.15 21.90 2.60
N ASP A 111 -0.09 21.44 2.68
CA ASP A 111 -0.82 21.33 3.95
C ASP A 111 -0.12 20.35 4.90
N LEU A 112 0.32 19.19 4.41
CA LEU A 112 1.04 18.20 5.20
C LEU A 112 2.33 18.79 5.78
N LEU A 113 3.12 19.48 4.97
CA LEU A 113 4.37 20.10 5.41
C LEU A 113 4.13 21.27 6.37
N THR A 114 3.06 22.03 6.17
CA THR A 114 2.65 23.09 7.11
C THR A 114 2.35 22.52 8.49
N ARG A 115 1.63 21.39 8.56
CA ARG A 115 1.30 20.71 9.83
C ARG A 115 2.47 19.92 10.40
N LYS A 116 3.30 19.32 9.55
CA LYS A 116 4.40 18.42 9.92
C LYS A 116 5.69 18.81 9.18
N PRO A 117 6.34 19.91 9.58
CA PRO A 117 7.52 20.43 8.89
C PRO A 117 8.73 19.48 8.94
N HIS A 118 8.76 18.54 9.88
CA HIS A 118 9.83 17.56 10.01
C HIS A 118 9.82 16.49 8.90
N LEU A 119 8.73 16.37 8.13
CA LEU A 119 8.63 15.47 6.98
C LEU A 119 9.23 16.07 5.70
N ALA A 120 9.60 17.36 5.71
CA ALA A 120 10.25 18.00 4.59
C ALA A 120 11.58 17.33 4.24
N THR A 121 11.88 17.29 2.95
CA THR A 121 13.16 16.77 2.46
C THR A 121 14.31 17.52 3.11
N ARG A 122 15.33 16.77 3.52
CA ARG A 122 16.59 17.32 4.06
C ARG A 122 17.70 17.35 3.01
N ARG A 123 17.40 16.92 1.78
CA ARG A 123 18.39 16.89 0.70
C ARG A 123 18.62 18.32 0.21
N PRO A 124 19.87 18.82 0.25
CA PRO A 124 20.22 20.04 -0.43
C PRO A 124 19.88 19.89 -1.92
N SER A 125 19.19 20.88 -2.48
CA SER A 125 18.94 20.97 -3.91
C SER A 125 19.64 22.21 -4.46
N GLY A 126 20.11 22.13 -5.71
CA GLY A 126 20.90 23.19 -6.33
C GLY A 126 22.40 22.90 -6.36
N ASP A 127 23.13 23.82 -7.00
CA ASP A 127 24.59 23.78 -7.10
C ASP A 127 25.22 24.22 -5.77
N ILE A 128 25.91 23.30 -5.11
CA ILE A 128 26.45 23.48 -3.76
C ILE A 128 27.82 24.18 -3.76
N GLY A 129 28.30 24.63 -4.92
CA GLY A 129 29.60 25.32 -4.97
C GLY A 129 30.81 24.38 -4.98
N GLN A 130 30.60 23.05 -5.01
CA GLN A 130 31.63 22.03 -4.80
C GLN A 130 31.81 21.17 -6.04
N GLY A 131 32.87 21.45 -6.81
CA GLY A 131 33.21 20.77 -8.05
C GLY A 131 33.63 21.75 -9.14
N ALA A 132 34.25 21.25 -10.21
CA ALA A 132 34.52 22.07 -11.39
C ALA A 132 33.18 22.51 -11.99
N MET A 133 32.83 23.78 -11.79
CA MET A 133 31.61 24.37 -12.35
C MET A 133 31.70 24.37 -13.87
N SER A 134 30.90 23.54 -14.55
CA SER A 134 30.75 23.61 -16.01
C SER A 134 30.09 24.93 -16.49
N GLY A 135 29.78 25.86 -15.57
CA GLY A 135 29.25 27.19 -15.86
C GLY A 135 30.29 28.30 -15.98
N ALA A 136 31.57 28.02 -15.69
CA ALA A 136 32.67 28.90 -16.04
C ALA A 136 33.57 28.18 -17.05
N ALA A 137 33.05 27.93 -18.25
CA ALA A 137 33.91 27.77 -19.41
C ALA A 137 34.62 29.12 -19.65
N ALA A 138 35.64 29.40 -18.86
CA ALA A 138 36.75 30.21 -19.32
C ALA A 138 37.25 29.47 -20.55
N ASN A 139 36.86 29.96 -21.73
CA ASN A 139 37.35 29.44 -23.00
C ASN A 139 38.87 29.30 -22.89
N VAL A 140 39.36 28.07 -22.92
CA VAL A 140 40.79 27.81 -22.81
C VAL A 140 41.46 28.42 -24.05
N ASP A 141 42.07 29.59 -23.89
CA ASP A 141 42.76 30.27 -24.98
C ASP A 141 44.14 29.62 -25.19
N LEU A 142 44.21 28.78 -26.22
CA LEU A 142 45.43 28.08 -26.62
C LEU A 142 46.56 29.06 -26.99
N ALA A 143 46.24 30.24 -27.54
CA ALA A 143 47.23 31.24 -27.93
C ALA A 143 47.84 31.95 -26.70
N ALA A 144 47.06 32.10 -25.62
CA ALA A 144 47.57 32.59 -24.34
C ALA A 144 48.53 31.59 -23.69
N LEU A 145 48.17 30.30 -23.67
CA LEU A 145 49.01 29.23 -23.10
C LEU A 145 50.34 29.06 -23.87
N LEU A 146 50.32 29.16 -25.19
CA LEU A 146 51.54 29.06 -26.01
C LEU A 146 52.48 30.25 -25.82
N ARG A 147 51.96 31.48 -25.68
CA ARG A 147 52.78 32.66 -25.36
C ARG A 147 53.43 32.57 -23.98
N GLN A 148 52.72 32.04 -22.99
CA GLN A 148 53.25 31.87 -21.64
C GLN A 148 54.42 30.87 -21.57
N ARG A 149 54.46 29.88 -22.46
CA ARG A 149 55.48 28.81 -22.47
C ARG A 149 56.69 29.12 -23.35
N ALA A 150 56.59 30.12 -24.22
CA ALA A 150 57.64 30.51 -25.16
C ALA A 150 58.46 31.73 -24.69
N GLY A 151 58.29 32.15 -23.44
CA GLY A 151 59.08 33.19 -22.77
C GLY A 151 60.15 32.63 -21.86
#